data_AF-A0A4Q1BQA9-F1
#
_entry.id   AF-A0A4Q1BQA9-F1
#
_cell.length_a   1.000
_cell.length_b   1.000
_cell.length_c   1.000
_cell.angle_alpha   90.00
_cell.angle_beta   90.00
_cell.angle_gamma   90.00
#
_symmetry.space_group_name_H-M   'P 1'
#
loop_
_entity.id
_entity.type
_entity.pdbx_description
1 polymer ?
#
loop_
_entity_poly.entity_id
_entity_poly.type
_entity_poly.pdbx_seq_one_letter_code
_entity_poly.pdbx_strand_id
1 'polypeptide(L)'
;MFGHTKKQDPDGPPPYAGDLKPTAGPSTMLGTVYACVHLARTDRVRILGFPQSVRSPLGVTIKNAWPVGIQKEEVMGNGYEWKLVGNPWSGQGREAVPSRRLITHILTTLANIGYHLIIAADLSKKMYDKDTLFFRSGPSIQRRFFAMSFNESDKIRLIDSPDRETLDAFIGVVQSYWPLGIQDSKEKEESCWQIKLRGTPWWTSNGNQVDAVRLLACSLLAMFDSRGYEVVASVDLSVGNSEGSSES
;
A
#
# COMPACT_ATOMS: atom_id res chain seq x y z
N MET A 1 9.47 20.71 -79.22
CA MET A 1 9.17 19.47 -78.46
C MET A 1 10.21 19.31 -77.37
N PHE A 2 9.81 18.73 -76.23
CA PHE A 2 10.55 18.53 -74.97
C PHE A 2 10.47 19.67 -73.94
N GLY A 3 9.36 19.67 -73.20
CA GLY A 3 9.20 20.39 -71.94
C GLY A 3 9.72 19.56 -70.75
N HIS A 4 10.27 20.26 -69.77
CA HIS A 4 10.86 19.71 -68.54
C HIS A 4 9.78 19.28 -67.53
N THR A 5 9.89 18.07 -66.99
CA THR A 5 9.05 17.53 -65.92
C THR A 5 9.60 17.96 -64.55
N LYS A 6 8.82 18.69 -63.75
CA LYS A 6 9.10 18.89 -62.30
C LYS A 6 8.33 17.83 -61.50
N LYS A 7 9.05 17.14 -60.60
CA LYS A 7 8.52 16.16 -59.64
C LYS A 7 7.63 16.86 -58.60
N GLN A 8 6.49 16.25 -58.29
CA GLN A 8 5.60 16.59 -57.18
C GLN A 8 6.05 15.84 -55.92
N ASP A 9 6.19 16.56 -54.81
CA ASP A 9 6.31 15.98 -53.47
C ASP A 9 4.90 15.67 -52.92
N PRO A 10 4.68 14.50 -52.29
CA PRO A 10 3.42 14.17 -51.64
C PRO A 10 3.42 14.56 -50.14
N ASP A 11 2.21 14.75 -49.62
CA ASP A 11 1.82 14.77 -48.21
C ASP A 11 2.04 16.07 -47.40
N GLY A 12 1.12 17.02 -47.62
CA GLY A 12 0.75 18.00 -46.59
C GLY A 12 -0.11 17.36 -45.48
N PRO A 13 -0.11 17.90 -44.25
CA PRO A 13 -0.82 17.31 -43.12
C PRO A 13 -2.35 17.34 -43.31
N PRO A 14 -3.09 16.36 -42.79
CA PRO A 14 -4.54 16.26 -42.99
C PRO A 14 -5.29 17.43 -42.31
N PRO A 15 -6.44 17.85 -42.87
CA PRO A 15 -7.20 18.98 -42.36
C PRO A 15 -7.79 18.69 -40.97
N TYR A 16 -7.72 19.69 -40.08
CA TYR A 16 -8.35 19.70 -38.76
C TYR A 16 -9.86 19.42 -38.90
N ALA A 17 -10.32 18.34 -38.27
CA ALA A 17 -11.73 18.01 -38.19
C ALA A 17 -12.49 19.10 -37.42
N GLY A 18 -13.54 19.62 -38.05
CA GLY A 18 -14.40 20.67 -37.51
C GLY A 18 -15.23 20.23 -36.30
N ASP A 19 -15.53 21.23 -35.48
CA ASP A 19 -16.56 21.36 -34.44
C ASP A 19 -17.51 20.17 -34.24
N LEU A 20 -17.19 19.32 -33.28
CA LEU A 20 -18.17 18.43 -32.65
C LEU A 20 -18.97 19.21 -31.59
N LYS A 21 -20.22 19.57 -31.90
CA LYS A 21 -21.20 19.95 -30.88
C LYS A 21 -21.65 18.70 -30.10
N PRO A 22 -21.59 18.68 -28.75
CA PRO A 22 -22.13 17.56 -28.00
C PRO A 22 -23.67 17.63 -27.98
N THR A 23 -24.34 16.77 -28.74
CA THR A 23 -25.75 16.46 -28.52
C THR A 23 -25.85 15.57 -27.28
N ALA A 24 -26.38 16.12 -26.20
CA ALA A 24 -26.63 15.43 -24.94
C ALA A 24 -27.78 14.41 -25.10
N GLY A 25 -27.43 13.12 -25.19
CA GLY A 25 -28.26 12.02 -24.70
C GLY A 25 -27.81 11.65 -23.28
N PRO A 26 -28.59 10.87 -22.50
CA PRO A 26 -28.18 10.43 -21.17
C PRO A 26 -27.08 9.37 -21.32
N SER A 27 -25.86 9.83 -21.53
CA SER A 27 -24.68 9.02 -21.28
C SER A 27 -24.59 8.87 -19.77
N THR A 28 -25.10 7.75 -19.25
CA THR A 28 -24.60 7.20 -17.98
C THR A 28 -23.09 7.12 -18.12
N MET A 29 -22.40 8.15 -17.61
CA MET A 29 -20.96 8.16 -17.50
C MET A 29 -20.59 6.85 -16.82
N LEU A 30 -19.86 5.98 -17.52
CA LEU A 30 -19.11 4.88 -16.94
C LEU A 30 -18.14 5.53 -15.94
N GLY A 31 -18.63 5.72 -14.71
CA GLY A 31 -17.93 6.38 -13.63
C GLY A 31 -16.60 5.68 -13.43
N THR A 32 -15.56 6.46 -13.15
CA THR A 32 -14.18 5.99 -13.08
C THR A 32 -14.09 4.66 -12.35
N VAL A 33 -13.78 3.60 -13.10
CA VAL A 33 -13.74 2.25 -12.57
C VAL A 33 -12.60 2.09 -11.57
N TYR A 34 -11.54 2.89 -11.71
CA TYR A 34 -10.33 2.81 -10.90
C TYR A 34 -9.99 4.13 -10.21
N ALA A 35 -9.48 4.04 -8.99
CA ALA A 35 -8.98 5.17 -8.21
C ALA A 35 -7.74 4.72 -7.45
N CYS A 36 -6.94 5.64 -6.91
CA CYS A 36 -5.77 5.25 -6.12
C CYS A 36 -5.51 6.10 -4.88
N VAL A 37 -4.97 5.45 -3.87
CA VAL A 37 -4.38 6.08 -2.69
C VAL A 37 -2.87 6.04 -2.87
N HIS A 38 -2.24 7.21 -2.90
CA HIS A 38 -0.80 7.36 -2.96
C HIS A 38 -0.27 7.76 -1.58
N LEU A 39 0.62 6.94 -1.04
CA LEU A 39 1.35 7.23 0.19
C LEU A 39 2.52 8.17 -0.18
N ALA A 40 2.26 9.47 -0.16
CA ALA A 40 3.20 10.45 -0.71
C ALA A 40 4.22 10.94 0.32
N ARG A 41 5.48 11.05 -0.09
CA ARG A 41 6.61 11.52 0.75
C ARG A 41 6.70 10.70 2.05
N THR A 42 6.92 11.36 3.19
CA THR A 42 6.98 10.71 4.50
C THR A 42 5.67 10.79 5.28
N ASP A 43 4.73 11.64 4.87
CA ASP A 43 3.63 12.09 5.73
C ASP A 43 2.32 12.47 5.05
N ARG A 44 2.11 12.14 3.77
CA ARG A 44 0.88 12.51 3.05
C ARG A 44 0.08 11.30 2.57
N VAL A 45 -1.24 11.31 2.80
CA VAL A 45 -2.19 10.43 2.10
C VAL A 45 -2.81 11.24 0.98
N ARG A 46 -2.60 10.83 -0.28
CA ARG A 46 -3.22 11.47 -1.43
C ARG A 46 -4.19 10.53 -2.11
N ILE A 47 -5.37 11.04 -2.48
CA ILE A 47 -6.36 10.29 -3.26
C ILE A 47 -6.55 10.89 -4.65
N LEU A 48 -6.65 10.03 -5.65
CA LEU A 48 -6.80 10.38 -7.06
C LEU A 48 -7.90 9.52 -7.68
N GLY A 49 -8.76 10.12 -8.51
CA GLY A 49 -9.82 9.40 -9.23
C GLY A 49 -11.05 9.02 -8.40
N PHE A 50 -11.04 9.25 -7.08
CA PHE A 50 -12.22 9.02 -6.22
C PHE A 50 -13.26 10.15 -6.33
N PRO A 51 -14.57 9.85 -6.23
CA PRO A 51 -15.63 10.84 -6.08
C PRO A 51 -15.40 11.71 -4.83
N GLN A 52 -15.89 12.96 -4.87
CA GLN A 52 -15.71 13.89 -3.74
C GLN A 52 -16.35 13.38 -2.44
N SER A 53 -17.39 12.55 -2.54
CA SER A 53 -18.06 11.93 -1.39
C SER A 53 -17.14 11.03 -0.56
N VAL A 54 -16.04 10.51 -1.13
CA VAL A 54 -15.07 9.66 -0.44
C VAL A 54 -14.16 10.47 0.49
N ARG A 55 -14.01 11.78 0.25
CA ARG A 55 -13.10 12.66 1.01
C ARG A 55 -13.46 12.69 2.50
N SER A 56 -14.71 12.97 2.85
CA SER A 56 -15.11 13.10 4.26
C SER A 56 -14.96 11.78 5.05
N PRO A 57 -15.44 10.62 4.56
CA PRO A 57 -15.22 9.33 5.22
C PRO A 57 -13.73 9.00 5.45
N LEU A 58 -12.87 9.25 4.45
CA LEU A 58 -11.43 9.03 4.61
C LEU A 58 -10.80 10.02 5.58
N GLY A 59 -11.16 11.29 5.54
CA GLY A 59 -10.67 12.28 6.50
C GLY A 59 -11.00 11.90 7.96
N VAL A 60 -12.22 11.43 8.21
CA VAL A 60 -12.63 10.90 9.53
C VAL A 60 -11.82 9.65 9.90
N THR A 61 -11.65 8.73 8.95
CA THR A 61 -10.87 7.50 9.15
C THR A 61 -9.43 7.81 9.53
N ILE A 62 -8.76 8.69 8.78
CA ILE A 62 -7.39 9.11 9.01
C ILE A 62 -7.27 9.79 10.38
N LYS A 63 -8.17 10.72 10.71
CA LYS A 63 -8.17 11.42 11.99
C LYS A 63 -8.30 10.47 13.19
N ASN A 64 -9.10 9.42 13.05
CA ASN A 64 -9.30 8.43 14.13
C ASN A 64 -8.15 7.43 14.22
N ALA A 65 -7.60 7.00 13.09
CA ALA A 65 -6.54 5.98 13.04
C ALA A 65 -5.13 6.54 13.26
N TRP A 66 -4.95 7.87 13.12
CA TRP A 66 -3.67 8.54 13.28
C TRP A 66 -3.65 9.45 14.53
N PRO A 67 -3.12 8.98 15.68
CA PRO A 67 -3.33 9.63 16.99
C PRO A 67 -2.83 11.07 17.09
N VAL A 68 -1.78 11.42 16.33
CA VAL A 68 -1.20 12.78 16.31
C VAL A 68 -1.90 13.72 15.34
N GLY A 69 -2.82 13.20 14.52
CA GLY A 69 -3.76 14.00 13.73
C GLY A 69 -3.27 14.50 12.37
N ILE A 70 -4.16 15.24 11.71
CA ILE A 70 -3.96 15.82 10.39
C ILE A 70 -3.46 17.25 10.56
N GLN A 71 -2.34 17.57 9.89
CA GLN A 71 -1.74 18.91 9.89
C GLN A 71 -2.40 19.84 8.86
N LYS A 72 -2.73 19.33 7.67
CA LYS A 72 -3.30 20.12 6.57
C LYS A 72 -4.13 19.24 5.65
N GLU A 73 -5.20 19.81 5.10
CA GLU A 73 -5.99 19.20 4.03
C GLU A 73 -6.06 20.16 2.85
N GLU A 74 -5.81 19.67 1.64
CA GLU A 74 -5.83 20.52 0.44
C GLU A 74 -6.22 19.76 -0.83
N VAL A 75 -6.81 20.50 -1.78
CA VAL A 75 -6.95 20.02 -3.15
C VAL A 75 -5.60 20.17 -3.84
N MET A 76 -5.05 19.08 -4.37
CA MET A 76 -3.78 19.09 -5.12
C MET A 76 -3.99 18.55 -6.53
N GLY A 77 -3.98 19.45 -7.52
CA GLY A 77 -4.27 19.08 -8.91
C GLY A 77 -5.64 18.40 -9.03
N ASN A 78 -5.66 17.17 -9.55
CA ASN A 78 -6.87 16.35 -9.69
C ASN A 78 -7.16 15.46 -8.47
N GLY A 79 -6.42 15.64 -7.37
CA GLY A 79 -6.53 14.85 -6.16
C GLY A 79 -6.91 15.66 -4.92
N TYR A 80 -7.09 14.94 -3.81
CA TYR A 80 -7.22 15.51 -2.48
C TYR A 80 -6.15 14.91 -1.59
N GLU A 81 -5.56 15.71 -0.71
CA GLU A 81 -4.43 15.29 0.10
C GLU A 81 -4.59 15.69 1.56
N TRP A 82 -4.28 14.73 2.45
CA TRP A 82 -4.08 14.93 3.87
C TRP A 82 -2.59 14.88 4.18
N LYS A 83 -2.04 15.98 4.71
CA LYS A 83 -0.73 16.01 5.36
C LYS A 83 -0.92 15.65 6.82
N LEU A 84 -0.22 14.63 7.28
CA LEU A 84 -0.30 14.11 8.63
C LEU A 84 0.81 14.73 9.50
N VAL A 85 0.55 14.84 10.81
CA VAL A 85 1.60 15.17 11.78
C VAL A 85 2.50 13.94 11.93
N GLY A 86 3.82 14.12 12.00
CA GLY A 86 4.77 13.00 12.11
C GLY A 86 5.21 12.43 10.75
N ASN A 87 5.72 11.20 10.72
CA ASN A 87 6.23 10.55 9.51
C ASN A 87 5.71 9.11 9.37
N PRO A 88 4.40 8.92 9.14
CA PRO A 88 3.79 7.60 9.07
C PRO A 88 4.47 6.67 8.06
N TRP A 89 4.95 7.19 6.93
CA TRP A 89 5.55 6.38 5.86
C TRP A 89 7.04 6.09 6.06
N SER A 90 7.60 6.53 7.18
CA SER A 90 8.91 6.05 7.62
C SER A 90 8.82 4.64 8.22
N GLY A 91 7.64 4.22 8.70
CA GLY A 91 7.36 2.84 9.10
C GLY A 91 8.12 2.31 10.31
N GLN A 92 8.85 3.17 11.04
CA GLN A 92 9.78 2.82 12.12
C GLN A 92 9.39 3.45 13.47
N GLY A 93 10.07 2.99 14.54
CA GLY A 93 9.95 3.59 15.88
C GLY A 93 8.54 3.49 16.48
N ARG A 94 8.10 4.58 17.11
CA ARG A 94 6.79 4.70 17.78
C ARG A 94 5.62 4.80 16.79
N GLU A 95 5.91 5.17 15.54
CA GLU A 95 4.90 5.34 14.49
C GLU A 95 4.66 4.03 13.71
N ALA A 96 5.54 3.03 13.84
CA ALA A 96 5.48 1.79 13.07
C ALA A 96 4.13 1.05 13.15
N VAL A 97 3.53 0.93 14.35
CA VAL A 97 2.23 0.26 14.53
C VAL A 97 1.08 1.16 14.05
N PRO A 98 0.98 2.42 14.50
CA PRO A 98 -0.03 3.37 13.97
C PRO A 98 -0.07 3.47 12.44
N SER A 99 1.08 3.43 11.74
CA SER A 99 1.10 3.56 10.28
C SER A 99 0.44 2.38 9.57
N ARG A 100 0.63 1.17 10.11
CA ARG A 100 0.02 -0.05 9.56
C ARG A 100 -1.47 -0.07 9.85
N ARG A 101 -1.88 0.39 11.04
CA ARG A 101 -3.30 0.61 11.37
C ARG A 101 -3.96 1.63 10.46
N LEU A 102 -3.27 2.73 10.16
CA LEU A 102 -3.79 3.75 9.26
C LEU A 102 -4.12 3.14 7.88
N ILE A 103 -3.27 2.26 7.36
CA ILE A 103 -3.52 1.56 6.10
C ILE A 103 -4.71 0.60 6.22
N THR A 104 -4.74 -0.28 7.24
CA THR A 104 -5.85 -1.23 7.41
C THR A 104 -7.20 -0.53 7.58
N HIS A 105 -7.23 0.61 8.27
CA HIS A 105 -8.43 1.45 8.41
C HIS A 105 -8.84 2.11 7.09
N ILE A 106 -7.89 2.66 6.31
CA ILE A 106 -8.18 3.18 4.96
C ILE A 106 -8.76 2.09 4.07
N LEU A 107 -8.17 0.90 4.07
CA LEU A 107 -8.67 -0.25 3.30
C LEU A 107 -10.08 -0.66 3.73
N THR A 108 -10.34 -0.69 5.04
CA THR A 108 -11.67 -0.99 5.61
C THR A 108 -12.70 0.03 5.13
N THR A 109 -12.41 1.32 5.25
CA THR A 109 -13.32 2.39 4.82
C THR A 109 -13.60 2.34 3.32
N LEU A 110 -12.58 2.11 2.49
CA LEU A 110 -12.75 2.00 1.05
C LEU A 110 -13.57 0.77 0.65
N ALA A 111 -13.34 -0.39 1.27
CA ALA A 111 -14.13 -1.59 1.01
C ALA A 111 -15.62 -1.37 1.35
N ASN A 112 -15.90 -0.70 2.47
CA ASN A 112 -17.27 -0.34 2.88
C ASN A 112 -17.94 0.68 1.95
N ILE A 113 -17.17 1.50 1.22
CA ILE A 113 -17.69 2.46 0.24
C ILE A 113 -17.80 1.84 -1.17
N GLY A 114 -17.33 0.61 -1.36
CA GLY A 114 -17.36 -0.08 -2.65
C GLY A 114 -16.13 0.16 -3.50
N TYR A 115 -14.96 0.31 -2.86
CA TYR A 115 -13.66 0.34 -3.54
C TYR A 115 -12.78 -0.79 -3.02
N HIS A 116 -12.39 -1.69 -3.91
CA HIS A 116 -11.61 -2.88 -3.58
C HIS A 116 -10.18 -2.73 -4.07
N LEU A 117 -9.22 -3.00 -3.19
CA LEU A 117 -7.80 -2.99 -3.55
C LEU A 117 -7.54 -4.05 -4.62
N ILE A 118 -6.86 -3.65 -5.69
CA ILE A 118 -6.44 -4.54 -6.78
C ILE A 118 -4.95 -4.84 -6.65
N ILE A 119 -4.14 -3.82 -6.39
CA ILE A 119 -2.69 -3.96 -6.31
C ILE A 119 -2.08 -2.80 -5.52
N ALA A 120 -1.02 -3.10 -4.78
CA ALA A 120 -0.05 -2.13 -4.29
C ALA A 120 1.15 -2.15 -5.25
N ALA A 121 1.50 -1.01 -5.83
CA ALA A 121 2.60 -0.91 -6.77
C ALA A 121 3.46 0.31 -6.48
N ASP A 122 4.78 0.11 -6.39
CA ASP A 122 5.74 1.19 -6.45
C ASP A 122 5.83 1.70 -7.90
N LEU A 123 5.40 2.93 -8.11
CA LEU A 123 5.41 3.57 -9.44
C LEU A 123 6.56 4.56 -9.63
N SER A 124 7.47 4.66 -8.66
CA SER A 124 8.46 5.71 -8.66
C SER A 124 9.85 5.17 -8.36
N LYS A 125 10.80 5.54 -9.21
CA LYS A 125 12.21 5.25 -8.97
C LYS A 125 12.84 6.18 -7.93
N LYS A 126 12.06 7.06 -7.30
CA LYS A 126 12.56 8.00 -6.29
C LYS A 126 12.58 7.30 -4.94
N MET A 127 13.73 7.35 -4.27
CA MET A 127 14.02 6.72 -2.99
C MET A 127 13.03 7.00 -1.84
N TYR A 128 12.18 8.04 -1.99
CA TYR A 128 11.22 8.48 -0.98
C TYR A 128 9.76 8.37 -1.43
N ASP A 129 9.49 7.89 -2.65
CA ASP A 129 8.14 7.49 -2.97
C ASP A 129 7.82 6.17 -2.27
N LYS A 130 6.54 5.91 -2.11
CA LYS A 130 6.00 4.68 -1.51
C LYS A 130 4.95 4.15 -2.47
N ASP A 131 4.45 2.95 -2.13
CA ASP A 131 3.45 2.29 -2.94
C ASP A 131 2.22 3.17 -3.20
N THR A 132 1.77 3.09 -4.44
CA THR A 132 0.44 3.53 -4.84
C THR A 132 -0.49 2.33 -4.77
N LEU A 133 -1.56 2.46 -4.00
CA LEU A 133 -2.62 1.47 -3.83
C LEU A 133 -3.71 1.75 -4.85
N PHE A 134 -3.93 0.82 -5.79
CA PHE A 134 -4.94 0.93 -6.84
C PHE A 134 -6.21 0.19 -6.45
N PHE A 135 -7.34 0.86 -6.61
CA PHE A 135 -8.65 0.37 -6.24
C PHE A 135 -9.57 0.31 -7.45
N ARG A 136 -10.46 -0.68 -7.46
CA ARG A 136 -11.56 -0.79 -8.40
C ARG A 136 -12.88 -0.55 -7.69
N SER A 137 -13.76 0.23 -8.30
CA SER A 137 -15.15 0.38 -7.84
C SER A 137 -15.92 -0.93 -7.97
N GLY A 138 -16.80 -1.17 -7.00
CA GLY A 138 -17.58 -2.39 -6.84
C GLY A 138 -18.68 -2.21 -5.79
N PRO A 139 -19.37 -3.29 -5.41
CA PRO A 139 -20.36 -3.24 -4.34
C PRO A 139 -19.68 -2.93 -2.99
N SER A 140 -20.43 -2.30 -2.07
CA SER A 140 -19.98 -2.20 -0.68
C SER A 140 -19.79 -3.61 -0.10
N ILE A 141 -18.61 -3.88 0.49
CA ILE A 141 -18.33 -5.14 1.16
C ILE A 141 -17.73 -4.83 2.53
N GLN A 142 -18.32 -5.40 3.58
CA GLN A 142 -17.72 -5.39 4.90
C GLN A 142 -16.52 -6.35 4.92
N ARG A 143 -15.32 -5.78 4.93
CA ARG A 143 -14.06 -6.52 5.06
C ARG A 143 -13.31 -6.03 6.29
N ARG A 144 -12.78 -6.97 7.07
CA ARG A 144 -11.84 -6.67 8.16
C ARG A 144 -10.42 -6.87 7.65
N PHE A 145 -9.55 -5.93 7.99
CA PHE A 145 -8.14 -5.99 7.65
C PHE A 145 -7.32 -6.00 8.94
N PHE A 146 -6.28 -6.83 8.96
CA PHE A 146 -5.24 -6.83 9.98
C PHE A 146 -3.88 -6.87 9.27
N ALA A 147 -2.79 -6.61 9.99
CA ALA A 147 -1.47 -6.49 9.36
C ALA A 147 -0.45 -7.43 9.99
N MET A 148 0.37 -8.03 9.14
CA MET A 148 1.61 -8.68 9.52
C MET A 148 2.78 -7.82 9.05
N SER A 149 3.83 -7.67 9.86
CA SER A 149 5.00 -6.90 9.47
C SER A 149 6.32 -7.49 9.93
N PHE A 150 7.32 -7.34 9.08
CA PHE A 150 8.72 -7.60 9.40
C PHE A 150 9.38 -6.28 9.80
N ASN A 151 10.07 -6.27 10.94
CA ASN A 151 10.59 -5.06 11.57
C ASN A 151 12.03 -5.27 12.04
N GLU A 152 12.81 -4.19 11.94
CA GLU A 152 14.24 -4.19 12.30
C GLU A 152 14.96 -5.36 11.59
N SER A 153 15.93 -6.00 12.24
CA SER A 153 16.63 -7.16 11.67
C SER A 153 15.99 -8.51 12.03
N ASP A 154 15.13 -8.55 13.07
CA ASP A 154 14.74 -9.81 13.72
C ASP A 154 13.34 -9.86 14.35
N LYS A 155 12.48 -8.86 14.11
CA LYS A 155 11.13 -8.84 14.68
C LYS A 155 10.07 -9.12 13.63
N ILE A 156 9.06 -9.90 14.00
CA ILE A 156 7.80 -10.02 13.25
C ILE A 156 6.66 -9.59 14.17
N ARG A 157 5.66 -8.90 13.62
CA ARG A 157 4.48 -8.43 14.36
C ARG A 157 3.20 -8.90 13.68
N LEU A 158 2.21 -9.22 14.51
CA LEU A 158 0.82 -9.34 14.11
C LEU A 158 0.03 -8.22 14.79
N ILE A 159 -0.60 -7.37 13.98
CA ILE A 159 -1.28 -6.14 14.41
C ILE A 159 -2.77 -6.30 14.13
N ASP A 160 -3.57 -6.08 15.16
CA ASP A 160 -5.03 -6.19 15.18
C ASP A 160 -5.53 -7.58 14.76
N SER A 161 -4.91 -8.62 15.33
CA SER A 161 -5.34 -10.02 15.14
C SER A 161 -6.85 -10.13 15.38
N PRO A 162 -7.59 -10.80 14.48
CA PRO A 162 -9.05 -10.87 14.56
C PRO A 162 -9.54 -11.61 15.80
N ASP A 163 -8.77 -12.60 16.26
CA ASP A 163 -9.06 -13.44 17.42
C ASP A 163 -7.77 -14.03 18.00
N ARG A 164 -7.92 -14.69 19.15
CA ARG A 164 -6.81 -15.31 19.89
C ARG A 164 -6.28 -16.57 19.20
N GLU A 165 -7.15 -17.33 18.55
CA GLU A 165 -6.78 -18.57 17.87
C GLU A 165 -5.85 -18.31 16.69
N THR A 166 -6.13 -17.26 15.92
CA THR A 166 -5.28 -16.78 14.82
C THR A 166 -3.92 -16.31 15.34
N LEU A 167 -3.89 -15.62 16.48
CA LEU A 167 -2.64 -15.21 17.11
C LEU A 167 -1.80 -16.41 17.58
N ASP A 168 -2.41 -17.37 18.28
CA ASP A 168 -1.70 -18.55 18.78
C ASP A 168 -1.17 -19.42 17.62
N ALA A 169 -1.95 -19.55 16.53
CA ALA A 169 -1.51 -20.22 15.32
C ALA A 169 -0.34 -19.51 14.63
N PHE A 170 -0.39 -18.18 14.55
CA PHE A 170 0.72 -17.35 14.06
C PHE A 170 2.01 -17.59 14.87
N ILE A 171 1.93 -17.56 16.21
CA ILE A 171 3.08 -17.83 17.08
C ILE A 171 3.59 -19.27 16.86
N GLY A 172 2.69 -20.24 16.75
CA GLY A 172 3.02 -21.65 16.50
C GLY A 172 3.80 -21.84 15.20
N VAL A 173 3.35 -21.25 14.09
CA VAL A 173 4.07 -21.31 12.81
C VAL A 173 5.47 -20.70 12.92
N VAL A 174 5.59 -19.53 13.55
CA VAL A 174 6.90 -18.88 13.73
C VAL A 174 7.85 -19.76 14.55
N GLN A 175 7.35 -20.40 15.61
CA GLN A 175 8.12 -21.32 16.44
C GLN A 175 8.54 -22.60 15.71
N SER A 176 7.71 -23.12 14.80
CA SER A 176 7.98 -24.36 14.05
C SER A 176 8.91 -24.15 12.86
N TYR A 177 8.84 -23.01 12.19
CA TYR A 177 9.52 -22.80 10.89
C TYR A 177 10.75 -21.90 10.96
N TRP A 178 11.00 -21.19 12.07
CA TRP A 178 12.26 -20.47 12.26
C TRP A 178 13.28 -21.34 13.00
N PRO A 179 14.37 -21.81 12.35
CA PRO A 179 15.27 -22.83 12.92
C PRO A 179 16.06 -22.36 14.13
N LEU A 180 16.30 -21.05 14.27
CA LEU A 180 16.97 -20.51 15.45
C LEU A 180 15.99 -20.26 16.60
N GLY A 181 14.68 -20.36 16.37
CA GLY A 181 13.65 -20.20 17.39
C GLY A 181 13.40 -18.76 17.86
N ILE A 182 12.46 -18.63 18.78
CA ILE A 182 12.01 -17.35 19.34
C ILE A 182 12.95 -16.91 20.49
N GLN A 183 13.33 -15.63 20.49
CA GLN A 183 14.10 -14.98 21.55
C GLN A 183 13.20 -14.33 22.60
N ASP A 184 12.16 -13.62 22.18
CA ASP A 184 11.20 -12.92 23.04
C ASP A 184 9.84 -12.88 22.33
N SER A 185 8.75 -12.90 23.09
CA SER A 185 7.38 -12.85 22.56
C SER A 185 6.48 -12.13 23.54
N LYS A 186 5.88 -11.02 23.11
CA LYS A 186 5.06 -10.16 23.98
C LYS A 186 4.11 -9.28 23.19
N GLU A 187 3.07 -8.81 23.87
CA GLU A 187 2.29 -7.67 23.41
C GLU A 187 3.16 -6.42 23.49
N LYS A 188 3.41 -5.79 22.33
CA LYS A 188 4.23 -4.58 22.23
C LYS A 188 3.41 -3.36 22.66
N GLU A 189 2.19 -3.29 22.15
CA GLU A 189 1.17 -2.26 22.33
C GLU A 189 -0.19 -2.97 22.18
N GLU A 190 -1.28 -2.35 22.65
CA GLU A 190 -2.63 -2.93 22.58
C GLU A 190 -2.90 -3.56 21.21
N SER A 191 -3.30 -4.82 21.17
CA SER A 191 -3.61 -5.58 19.93
C SER A 191 -2.44 -5.70 18.94
N CYS A 192 -1.20 -5.50 19.35
CA CYS A 192 0.00 -5.71 18.54
C CYS A 192 0.94 -6.70 19.23
N TRP A 193 0.94 -7.96 18.76
CA TRP A 193 1.86 -8.98 19.26
C TRP A 193 3.18 -8.94 18.50
N GLN A 194 4.31 -8.92 19.21
CA GLN A 194 5.65 -8.93 18.63
C GLN A 194 6.42 -10.17 19.06
N ILE A 195 7.00 -10.84 18.06
CA ILE A 195 7.94 -11.94 18.24
C ILE A 195 9.33 -11.45 17.80
N LYS A 196 10.31 -11.52 18.70
CA LYS A 196 11.72 -11.34 18.39
C LYS A 196 12.34 -12.70 18.12
N LEU A 197 12.96 -12.86 16.97
CA LEU A 197 13.60 -14.09 16.52
C LEU A 197 15.07 -14.11 16.92
N ARG A 198 15.65 -15.29 17.14
CA ARG A 198 17.11 -15.41 17.28
C ARG A 198 17.77 -15.21 15.91
N GLY A 199 18.89 -14.49 15.88
CA GLY A 199 19.60 -14.15 14.64
C GLY A 199 19.04 -12.89 13.97
N THR A 200 19.29 -12.72 12.67
CA THR A 200 18.86 -11.55 11.88
C THR A 200 18.18 -11.98 10.57
N PRO A 201 17.02 -12.67 10.64
CA PRO A 201 16.33 -13.26 9.49
C PRO A 201 16.11 -12.28 8.32
N TRP A 202 15.82 -11.01 8.61
CA TRP A 202 15.49 -10.01 7.60
C TRP A 202 16.73 -9.38 6.94
N TRP A 203 17.94 -9.75 7.41
CA TRP A 203 19.22 -9.23 6.92
C TRP A 203 20.27 -10.33 6.72
N THR A 204 19.85 -11.59 6.74
CA THR A 204 20.79 -12.72 6.69
C THR A 204 21.28 -12.98 5.26
N SER A 205 22.58 -13.27 5.12
CA SER A 205 23.20 -13.78 3.90
C SER A 205 23.47 -15.29 3.96
N ASN A 206 23.09 -15.95 5.06
CA ASN A 206 23.23 -17.40 5.21
C ASN A 206 22.14 -18.12 4.40
N GLY A 207 22.54 -18.93 3.40
CA GLY A 207 21.62 -19.60 2.48
C GLY A 207 20.50 -20.40 3.18
N ASN A 208 20.81 -21.16 4.22
CA ASN A 208 19.80 -21.94 4.95
C ASN A 208 18.76 -21.04 5.64
N GLN A 209 19.19 -19.90 6.18
CA GLN A 209 18.28 -18.94 6.80
C GLN A 209 17.46 -18.17 5.75
N VAL A 210 18.05 -17.85 4.60
CA VAL A 210 17.39 -17.25 3.44
C VAL A 210 16.24 -18.14 2.95
N ASP A 211 16.44 -19.45 2.89
CA ASP A 211 15.40 -20.42 2.54
C ASP A 211 14.37 -20.59 3.67
N ALA A 212 14.82 -20.66 4.92
CA ALA A 212 13.93 -20.77 6.07
C ALA A 212 12.95 -19.59 6.18
N VAL A 213 13.38 -18.35 5.89
CA VAL A 213 12.49 -17.18 5.87
C VAL A 213 11.38 -17.33 4.81
N ARG A 214 11.70 -17.88 3.63
CA ARG A 214 10.71 -18.10 2.56
C ARG A 214 9.72 -19.19 2.94
N LEU A 215 10.20 -20.29 3.51
CA LEU A 215 9.33 -21.36 4.00
C LEU A 215 8.45 -20.91 5.16
N LEU A 216 8.99 -20.08 6.07
CA LEU A 216 8.21 -19.44 7.13
C LEU A 216 7.10 -18.56 6.53
N ALA A 217 7.43 -17.72 5.54
CA ALA A 217 6.43 -16.88 4.86
C ALA A 217 5.34 -17.74 4.21
N CYS A 218 5.69 -18.77 3.42
CA CYS A 218 4.71 -19.68 2.82
C CYS A 218 3.80 -20.35 3.86
N SER A 219 4.37 -20.75 5.00
CA SER A 219 3.62 -21.43 6.06
C SER A 219 2.68 -20.47 6.79
N LEU A 220 3.08 -19.20 6.97
CA LEU A 220 2.21 -18.15 7.49
C LEU A 220 1.04 -17.90 6.54
N LEU A 221 1.29 -17.83 5.23
CA LEU A 221 0.23 -17.65 4.23
C LEU A 221 -0.74 -18.83 4.24
N ALA A 222 -0.24 -20.06 4.19
CA ALA A 222 -1.08 -21.26 4.26
C ALA A 222 -1.91 -21.32 5.56
N MET A 223 -1.34 -20.88 6.68
CA MET A 223 -2.04 -20.79 7.97
C MET A 223 -3.20 -19.80 7.92
N PHE A 224 -2.99 -18.61 7.33
CA PHE A 224 -4.05 -17.62 7.14
C PHE A 224 -5.13 -18.10 6.16
N ASP A 225 -4.74 -18.69 5.03
CA ASP A 225 -5.67 -19.26 4.05
C ASP A 225 -6.55 -20.36 4.68
N SER A 226 -5.97 -21.24 5.51
CA SER A 226 -6.71 -22.28 6.23
C SER A 226 -7.77 -21.75 7.20
N ARG A 227 -7.69 -20.46 7.55
CA ARG A 227 -8.62 -19.76 8.45
C ARG A 227 -9.56 -18.79 7.70
N GLY A 228 -9.55 -18.83 6.37
CA GLY A 228 -10.42 -18.00 5.53
C GLY A 228 -9.94 -16.56 5.35
N TYR A 229 -8.68 -16.28 5.68
CA TYR A 229 -8.04 -15.00 5.36
C TYR A 229 -7.33 -15.07 4.02
N GLU A 230 -7.19 -13.93 3.35
CA GLU A 230 -6.45 -13.80 2.10
C GLU A 230 -5.41 -12.68 2.20
N VAL A 231 -4.30 -12.80 1.48
CA VAL A 231 -3.35 -11.70 1.33
C VAL A 231 -3.91 -10.69 0.35
N VAL A 232 -4.22 -9.49 0.82
CA VAL A 232 -4.76 -8.43 -0.03
C VAL A 232 -3.65 -7.59 -0.67
N ALA A 233 -2.56 -7.31 0.06
CA ALA A 233 -1.40 -6.60 -0.45
C ALA A 233 -0.16 -6.79 0.41
N SER A 234 1.00 -6.58 -0.21
CA SER A 234 2.24 -6.23 0.47
C SER A 234 2.49 -4.75 0.22
N VAL A 235 2.65 -3.96 1.29
CA VAL A 235 2.87 -2.51 1.21
C VAL A 235 4.25 -2.18 1.78
N ASP A 236 5.10 -1.56 0.97
CA ASP A 236 6.41 -1.11 1.39
C ASP A 236 6.31 0.23 2.15
N LEU A 237 6.63 0.15 3.44
CA LEU A 237 6.74 1.30 4.35
C LEU A 237 8.18 1.58 4.77
N SER A 238 9.15 0.91 4.13
CA SER A 238 10.56 1.13 4.41
C SER A 238 11.04 2.43 3.75
N VAL A 239 11.95 3.12 4.44
CA VAL A 239 12.77 4.17 3.82
C VAL A 239 14.04 3.47 3.37
N GLY A 240 14.38 3.56 2.09
CA GLY A 240 15.67 3.06 1.62
C GLY A 240 16.77 3.71 2.43
N ASN A 241 17.61 2.92 3.11
CA ASN A 241 18.84 3.45 3.68
C ASN A 241 19.67 3.98 2.53
N SER A 242 20.12 5.24 2.60
CA SER A 242 21.23 5.68 1.77
C SER A 242 22.40 4.77 2.08
N GLU A 243 22.82 3.94 1.12
CA GLU A 243 24.19 3.46 1.11
C GLU A 243 25.06 4.71 1.15
N GLY A 244 25.64 4.98 2.32
CA GLY A 244 26.77 5.88 2.41
C GLY A 244 27.86 5.24 1.57
N SER A 245 28.02 5.72 0.34
CA SER A 245 29.20 5.53 -0.49
C SER A 245 30.41 5.95 0.34
N SER A 246 31.00 4.98 1.03
CA SER A 246 32.37 5.04 1.49
C SER A 246 33.21 4.42 0.38
N GLU A 247 33.38 5.19 -0.68
CA GLU A 247 34.51 4.99 -1.58
C GLU A 247 35.72 5.73 -0.99
N SER A 248 36.80 4.96 -0.80
CA SER A 248 38.18 5.30 -0.42
C SER A 248 38.46 5.85 0.99
#